data_AF-A0A7I0J5D3-F1
#
_entry.id   AF-A0A7I0J5D3-F1
#
_cell.length_a   1.000
_cell.length_b   1.000
_cell.length_c   1.000
_cell.angle_alpha   90.00
_cell.angle_beta   90.00
_cell.angle_gamma   90.00
#
_symmetry.space_group_name_H-M   'P 1'
#
loop_
_entity.id
_entity.type
_entity.pdbx_description
1 polymer ?
#
loop_
_entity_poly.entity_id
_entity_poly.type
_entity_poly.pdbx_seq_one_letter_code
_entity_poly.pdbx_strand_id
1 'polypeptide(L)'
;SSRVKGRYEIDDFVAETLALADSVGFDRFHLAGFSLGGLIAQRLALTHLPRIQRLILLSTVAGRTPEERERVLARLAALRSGEPGCVIVRSR
;
A
#
# COMPACT_ATOMS: atom_id res chain seq x y z
N SER A 1 -10.24 -10.34 7.71
CA SER A 1 -8.99 -9.87 8.32
C SER A 1 -9.25 -9.49 9.77
N SER A 2 -8.32 -9.81 10.67
CA SER A 2 -8.36 -9.46 12.09
C SER A 2 -7.72 -8.10 12.34
N ARG A 3 -7.97 -7.49 13.51
CA ARG A 3 -7.26 -6.26 13.90
C ARG A 3 -5.87 -6.62 14.41
N VAL A 4 -4.85 -6.03 13.79
CA VAL A 4 -3.47 -6.15 14.25
C VAL A 4 -3.24 -5.22 15.45
N LYS A 5 -2.45 -5.68 16.42
CA LYS A 5 -1.96 -4.87 17.54
C LYS A 5 -0.48 -4.56 17.33
N GLY A 6 -0.09 -3.30 17.53
CA GLY A 6 1.31 -2.90 17.42
C GLY A 6 1.72 -2.46 16.01
N ARG A 7 3.03 -2.41 15.77
CA ARG A 7 3.61 -1.99 14.50
C ARG A 7 3.32 -3.04 13.42
N TYR A 8 2.98 -2.57 12.22
CA TYR A 8 2.70 -3.42 11.08
C TYR A 8 3.23 -2.76 9.81
N GLU A 9 4.07 -3.48 9.09
CA GLU A 9 4.84 -2.98 7.96
C GLU A 9 4.35 -3.58 6.64
N ILE A 10 4.82 -3.02 5.52
CA ILE A 10 4.47 -3.53 4.18
C ILE A 10 4.92 -4.98 4.00
N ASP A 11 6.05 -5.37 4.59
CA ASP A 11 6.57 -6.75 4.48
C ASP A 11 5.67 -7.76 5.18
N ASP A 12 4.96 -7.37 6.24
CA ASP A 12 3.97 -8.23 6.90
C ASP A 12 2.78 -8.52 5.96
N PHE A 13 2.28 -7.50 5.26
CA PHE A 13 1.24 -7.69 4.24
C PHE A 13 1.70 -8.56 3.07
N VAL A 14 2.98 -8.48 2.68
CA VAL A 14 3.55 -9.34 1.63
C VAL A 14 3.57 -10.79 2.10
N ALA A 15 4.03 -11.05 3.31
CA ALA A 15 4.06 -12.39 3.90
C ALA A 15 2.65 -13.00 3.98
N GLU A 16 1.65 -12.23 4.44
CA GLU A 16 0.25 -12.68 4.48
C GLU A 16 -0.32 -12.96 3.09
N THR A 17 0.02 -12.14 2.09
CA THR A 17 -0.45 -12.34 0.71
C THR A 17 0.12 -13.62 0.12
N LEU A 18 1.39 -13.92 0.37
CA LEU A 18 2.03 -15.17 -0.06
C LEU A 18 1.46 -16.38 0.68
N ALA A 19 1.30 -16.29 2.00
CA ALA A 19 0.69 -17.35 2.79
C ALA A 19 -0.73 -17.67 2.33
N LEU A 20 -1.51 -16.64 1.98
CA LEU A 20 -2.84 -16.83 1.38
C LEU A 20 -2.74 -17.53 0.03
N ALA A 21 -1.86 -17.05 -0.87
CA ALA A 21 -1.66 -17.66 -2.18
C ALA A 21 -1.27 -19.14 -2.07
N ASP A 22 -0.36 -19.48 -1.15
CA ASP A 22 0.07 -20.86 -0.89
C ASP A 22 -1.10 -21.70 -0.36
N SER A 23 -1.91 -21.16 0.57
CA SER A 23 -3.04 -21.87 1.16
C SER A 23 -4.15 -22.24 0.15
N VAL A 24 -4.26 -21.48 -0.94
CA VAL A 24 -5.21 -21.74 -2.03
C VAL A 24 -4.58 -22.40 -3.26
N GLY A 25 -3.28 -22.75 -3.19
CA GLY A 25 -2.57 -23.47 -4.24
C GLY A 25 -2.12 -22.60 -5.43
N PHE A 26 -2.01 -21.28 -5.27
CA PHE A 26 -1.53 -20.38 -6.31
C PHE A 26 0.00 -20.24 -6.28
N ASP A 27 0.68 -21.07 -7.07
CA ASP A 27 2.13 -20.99 -7.26
C ASP A 27 2.56 -19.70 -7.99
N ARG A 28 1.88 -19.33 -9.08
CA ARG A 28 2.06 -18.04 -9.76
C ARG A 28 0.72 -17.39 -10.08
N PHE A 29 0.62 -16.07 -9.95
CA PHE A 29 -0.66 -15.35 -10.09
C PHE A 29 -0.52 -13.96 -10.76
N HIS A 30 -1.64 -13.44 -11.27
CA HIS A 30 -1.77 -12.03 -11.61
C HIS A 30 -2.10 -11.23 -10.36
N LEU A 31 -1.42 -10.11 -10.13
CA LEU A 31 -1.60 -9.30 -8.93
C LEU A 31 -2.03 -7.88 -9.31
N ALA A 32 -3.19 -7.47 -8.80
CA ALA A 32 -3.67 -6.09 -8.91
C ALA A 32 -3.64 -5.42 -7.53
N GLY A 33 -3.01 -4.25 -7.43
CA GLY A 33 -2.91 -3.48 -6.20
C GLY A 33 -3.55 -2.09 -6.35
N PHE A 34 -4.49 -1.76 -5.46
CA PHE A 34 -5.15 -0.45 -5.42
C PHE A 34 -4.68 0.37 -4.20
N SER A 35 -4.30 1.64 -4.40
CA SER A 35 -3.88 2.54 -3.33
C SER A 35 -2.75 1.93 -2.47
N LEU A 36 -2.94 1.72 -1.16
CA LEU A 36 -1.97 1.00 -0.31
C LEU A 36 -1.66 -0.40 -0.85
N GLY A 37 -2.65 -1.10 -1.42
CA GLY A 37 -2.46 -2.40 -2.06
C GLY A 37 -1.47 -2.34 -3.23
N GLY A 38 -1.34 -1.19 -3.90
CA GLY A 38 -0.32 -0.98 -4.92
C GLY A 38 1.09 -0.91 -4.36
N LEU A 39 1.29 -0.39 -3.15
CA LEU A 39 2.59 -0.41 -2.46
C LEU A 39 2.98 -1.84 -2.06
N ILE A 40 2.01 -2.61 -1.55
CA ILE A 40 2.19 -4.03 -1.21
C ILE A 40 2.53 -4.83 -2.46
N ALA A 41 1.77 -4.64 -3.54
CA ALA A 41 1.98 -5.35 -4.80
C ALA A 41 3.35 -5.03 -5.44
N GLN A 42 3.79 -3.77 -5.39
CA GLN A 42 5.14 -3.38 -5.82
C GLN A 42 6.21 -4.07 -4.96
N ARG A 43 6.07 -4.09 -3.64
CA ARG A 43 7.03 -4.73 -2.73
C ARG A 43 7.10 -6.25 -2.97
N LEU A 44 5.96 -6.91 -3.15
CA LEU A 44 5.90 -8.33 -3.47
C LEU A 44 6.58 -8.62 -4.82
N ALA A 45 6.29 -7.84 -5.87
CA ALA A 45 6.94 -8.01 -7.17
C ALA A 45 8.46 -7.82 -7.10
N LEU A 46 8.96 -6.87 -6.30
CA LEU A 46 10.39 -6.63 -6.11
C LEU A 46 11.12 -7.74 -5.34
N THR A 47 10.42 -8.43 -4.45
CA THR A 47 11.03 -9.43 -3.54
C THR A 47 10.74 -10.87 -3.97
N HIS A 48 9.66 -11.11 -4.72
CA HIS A 48 9.14 -12.42 -5.10
C HIS A 48 8.67 -12.45 -6.56
N LEU A 49 9.45 -11.83 -7.46
CA LEU A 49 9.14 -11.75 -8.89
C LEU A 49 8.69 -13.09 -9.53
N PRO A 50 9.29 -14.26 -9.19
CA PRO A 50 8.85 -15.54 -9.75
C PRO A 50 7.37 -15.87 -9.50
N ARG A 51 6.79 -15.37 -8.39
CA ARG A 51 5.37 -15.58 -8.04
C ARG A 51 4.42 -14.76 -8.91
N ILE A 52 4.92 -13.73 -9.60
CA ILE A 52 4.09 -12.80 -10.38
C ILE A 52 4.13 -13.12 -11.86
N GLN A 53 2.94 -13.26 -12.45
CA GLN A 53 2.78 -13.38 -13.90
C GLN A 53 2.49 -12.04 -14.57
N ARG A 54 1.66 -11.19 -13.94
CA ARG A 54 1.33 -9.82 -14.38
C ARG A 54 1.07 -8.95 -13.15
N LEU A 55 1.47 -7.69 -13.23
CA LEU A 55 1.27 -6.69 -12.17
C LEU A 55 0.39 -5.55 -12.70
N ILE A 56 -0.67 -5.21 -11.97
CA ILE A 56 -1.57 -4.09 -12.28
C ILE A 56 -1.59 -3.14 -11.09
N LEU A 57 -1.32 -1.86 -11.33
CA LEU A 57 -1.24 -0.83 -10.29
C LEU A 57 -2.32 0.22 -10.51
N LEU A 58 -3.18 0.41 -9.52
CA LEU A 58 -4.38 1.26 -9.63
C LEU A 58 -4.33 2.34 -8.55
N SER A 59 -4.30 3.61 -8.96
CA SER A 59 -4.35 4.78 -8.04
C SER A 59 -3.41 4.65 -6.83
N THR A 60 -2.19 4.17 -7.08
CA THR A 60 -1.14 4.00 -6.07
C THR A 60 -0.02 5.02 -6.30
N VAL A 61 0.88 5.13 -5.34
CA VAL A 61 2.07 5.96 -5.44
C VAL A 61 3.32 5.10 -5.66
N ALA A 62 4.28 5.67 -6.39
CA ALA A 62 5.63 5.14 -6.56
C ALA A 62 6.57 6.34 -6.70
N GLY A 63 7.75 6.30 -6.05
CA GLY A 63 8.79 7.32 -6.23
C GLY A 63 8.33 8.77 -6.02
N ARG A 64 7.73 9.09 -4.86
CA ARG A 64 7.30 10.46 -4.54
C ARG A 64 8.45 11.47 -4.71
N THR A 65 8.15 12.61 -5.34
CA THR A 65 9.09 13.74 -5.36
C THR A 65 9.30 14.30 -3.93
N PRO A 66 10.37 15.06 -3.68
CA PRO A 66 10.56 15.73 -2.38
C PRO A 66 9.34 16.56 -1.97
N GLU A 67 8.76 17.32 -2.90
CA GLU A 67 7.58 18.17 -2.67
C GLU A 67 6.31 17.35 -2.37
N GLU A 68 6.10 16.24 -3.08
CA GLU A 68 4.99 15.31 -2.79
C GLU A 68 5.13 14.68 -1.41
N ARG A 69 6.37 14.31 -1.04
CA ARG A 69 6.67 13.76 0.28
C ARG A 69 6.42 14.81 1.37
N GLU A 70 6.84 16.05 1.16
CA GLU A 70 6.60 17.15 2.09
C GLU A 70 5.10 17.38 2.30
N ARG A 71 4.29 17.40 1.23
CA ARG A 71 2.83 17.52 1.33
C ARG A 71 2.20 16.41 2.18
N VAL A 72 2.67 15.17 2.05
CA VAL A 72 2.19 14.05 2.87
C VAL A 72 2.59 14.21 4.33
N LEU A 73 3.82 14.65 4.60
CA LEU A 73 4.31 14.89 5.97
C LEU A 73 3.56 16.05 6.64
N ALA A 74 3.30 17.14 5.92
CA ALA A 74 2.49 18.26 6.39
C ALA A 74 1.07 17.79 6.74
N ARG A 75 0.45 16.98 5.88
CA ARG A 75 -0.88 16.40 6.15
C ARG A 75 -0.87 15.51 7.39
N LEU A 76 0.18 14.70 7.57
CA LEU A 76 0.35 13.87 8.78
C LEU A 76 0.53 14.72 10.04
N ALA A 77 1.27 15.83 9.97
CA ALA A 77 1.45 16.75 11.10
C ALA A 77 0.11 17.38 11.52
N ALA A 78 -0.68 17.87 10.56
CA ALA A 78 -2.02 18.41 10.81
C ALA A 78 -2.97 17.38 11.45
N LEU A 79 -2.94 16.13 10.97
CA LEU A 79 -3.71 15.04 11.59
C LEU A 79 -3.31 14.80 13.06
N ARG A 80 -2.02 14.93 13.39
CA ARG A 80 -1.51 14.75 14.77
C ARG A 80 -1.88 15.90 15.70
N SER A 81 -2.04 17.12 15.18
CA SER A 81 -2.48 18.28 15.96
C SER A 81 -4.01 18.32 16.18
N GLY A 82 -4.75 17.34 15.65
CA GLY A 82 -6.20 17.24 15.79
C GLY A 82 -6.98 18.01 14.72
N GLU A 83 -6.31 18.49 13.67
CA GLU A 83 -7.01 19.12 12.54
C GLU A 83 -7.75 18.06 11.69
N PRO A 84 -8.96 18.36 11.19
CA PRO A 84 -9.75 17.42 10.42
C PRO A 84 -9.01 16.78 9.24
N GLY A 85 -9.27 15.48 9.10
CA GLY A 85 -8.81 14.52 8.09
C GLY A 85 -8.88 14.95 6.63
N CYS A 86 -9.84 15.79 6.29
CA CYS A 86 -9.98 16.29 4.95
C CYS A 86 -10.38 17.77 4.99
N VAL A 87 -9.69 18.55 4.17
CA VAL A 87 -10.14 19.88 3.80
C VAL A 87 -11.08 19.63 2.63
N ILE A 88 -12.40 19.61 2.88
CA ILE A 88 -13.37 19.68 1.78
C ILE A 88 -13.17 21.06 1.17
N VAL A 89 -12.41 21.13 0.07
CA VAL A 89 -12.33 22.36 -0.73
C VAL A 89 -13.71 22.52 -1.37
N ARG A 90 -14.59 23.27 -0.72
CA ARG A 90 -15.83 23.71 -1.34
C ARG A 90 -15.44 24.71 -2.43
N SER A 91 -15.54 24.28 -3.69
CA SER A 91 -15.62 25.22 -4.81
C SER A 91 -16.74 26.20 -4.51
N ARG A 92 -16.44 27.50 -4.58
CA ARG A 92 -17.50 28.49 -4.81
C ARG A 92 -18.08 28.31 -6.21
#